data_AF-A0A967E707-F1
#
_entry.id   AF-A0A967E707-F1
#
_cell.length_a   1.000
_cell.length_b   1.000
_cell.length_c   1.000
_cell.angle_alpha   90.00
_cell.angle_beta   90.00
_cell.angle_gamma   90.00
#
_symmetry.space_group_name_H-M   'P 1'
#
loop_
_entity.id
_entity.type
_entity.pdbx_description
1 polymer ?
#
loop_
_entity_poly.entity_id
_entity_poly.type
_entity_poly.pdbx_seq_one_letter_code
_entity_poly.pdbx_strand_id
1 'polypeptide(L)'
;MQEDIIVKVEIDNSGRLHVTPEKSKFTHIYRTATEVHWENDKRSLYSPKPRDWSYLDWFLHIIGVARTECLTELKVNGNTEWINITTELKNEITKAQQDL
;
A
#
# COMPACT_ATOMS: atom_id res chain seq x y z
N MET A 1 11.62 -6.49 13.01
CA MET A 1 10.68 -5.91 12.01
C MET A 1 11.30 -4.61 11.54
N GLN A 2 11.37 -4.37 10.24
CA GLN A 2 11.93 -3.14 9.67
C GLN A 2 10.82 -2.13 9.45
N GLU A 3 11.05 -0.86 9.77
CA GLU A 3 10.13 0.22 9.39
C GLU A 3 10.54 0.84 8.04
N ASP A 4 9.56 1.20 7.24
CA ASP A 4 9.77 1.96 6.01
C ASP A 4 8.60 2.93 5.74
N ILE A 5 8.93 4.09 5.19
CA ILE A 5 7.97 5.15 4.94
C ILE A 5 7.31 4.93 3.59
N ILE A 6 6.00 5.10 3.54
CA ILE A 6 5.23 5.16 2.29
C ILE A 6 5.42 6.56 1.72
N VAL A 7 6.14 6.67 0.62
CA VAL A 7 6.38 7.95 -0.06
C VAL A 7 5.23 8.34 -0.97
N LYS A 8 4.45 7.37 -1.46
CA LYS A 8 3.31 7.64 -2.34
C LYS A 8 2.20 6.58 -2.23
N VAL A 9 0.96 7.05 -2.22
CA VAL A 9 -0.26 6.26 -2.41
C VAL A 9 -0.97 6.76 -3.67
N GLU A 10 -1.25 5.87 -4.61
CA GLU A 10 -1.75 6.22 -5.94
C GLU A 10 -2.88 5.26 -6.36
N ILE A 11 -3.98 5.79 -6.90
CA ILE A 11 -4.88 5.01 -7.75
C ILE A 11 -4.50 5.27 -9.21
N ASP A 12 -4.02 4.23 -9.89
CA ASP A 12 -3.55 4.35 -11.27
C ASP A 12 -4.72 4.45 -12.27
N ASN A 13 -4.40 4.70 -13.55
CA ASN A 13 -5.41 4.82 -14.61
C ASN A 13 -6.22 3.53 -14.85
N SER A 14 -5.76 2.37 -14.33
CA SER A 14 -6.48 1.10 -14.38
C SER A 14 -7.36 0.87 -13.14
N GLY A 15 -7.34 1.80 -12.18
CA GLY A 15 -8.07 1.71 -10.91
C GLY A 15 -7.40 0.80 -9.88
N ARG A 16 -6.10 0.51 -10.02
CA ARG A 16 -5.34 -0.28 -9.05
C ARG A 16 -4.76 0.64 -7.98
N LEU A 17 -4.80 0.20 -6.72
CA LEU A 17 -4.14 0.90 -5.64
C LEU A 17 -2.65 0.54 -5.65
N HIS A 18 -1.79 1.55 -5.59
CA HIS A 18 -0.35 1.43 -5.46
C HIS A 18 0.12 2.04 -4.13
N VAL A 19 0.97 1.33 -3.41
CA VAL A 19 1.68 1.78 -2.19
C VAL A 19 3.18 1.71 -2.45
N THR A 20 3.83 2.88 -2.48
CA THR A 20 5.25 3.01 -2.81
C THR A 20 6.07 3.20 -1.53
N PRO A 21 6.87 2.21 -1.10
CA PRO A 21 7.83 2.38 -0.01
C PRO A 21 9.01 3.28 -0.42
N GLU A 22 9.70 3.89 0.54
CA GLU A 22 10.90 4.69 0.30
C GLU A 22 12.08 3.80 -0.14
N LYS A 23 12.31 2.70 0.58
CA LYS A 23 13.54 1.91 0.47
C LYS A 23 13.28 0.47 0.03
N SER A 24 12.32 -0.18 0.64
CA SER A 24 12.06 -1.61 0.55
C SER A 24 11.63 -2.01 -0.87
N LYS A 25 11.96 -3.25 -1.23
CA LYS A 25 11.54 -3.86 -2.48
C LYS A 25 10.92 -5.22 -2.18
N PHE A 26 9.75 -5.46 -2.77
CA PHE A 26 8.95 -6.64 -2.47
C PHE A 26 8.91 -7.61 -3.65
N THR A 27 10.05 -7.86 -4.30
CA THR A 27 10.16 -8.62 -5.57
C THR A 27 9.67 -10.06 -5.49
N HIS A 28 9.51 -10.61 -4.28
CA HIS A 28 9.02 -11.97 -4.05
C HIS A 28 7.62 -12.03 -3.44
N ILE A 29 6.91 -10.90 -3.33
CA ILE A 29 5.59 -10.86 -2.67
C ILE A 29 4.53 -11.68 -3.40
N TYR A 30 4.67 -11.92 -4.70
CA TYR A 30 3.77 -12.82 -5.44
C TYR A 30 3.66 -14.23 -4.84
N ARG A 31 4.64 -14.66 -4.02
CA ARG A 31 4.67 -15.99 -3.40
C ARG A 31 3.72 -16.13 -2.22
N THR A 32 3.17 -15.03 -1.71
CA THR A 32 2.29 -15.04 -0.54
C THR A 32 0.86 -15.49 -0.87
N ALA A 33 0.51 -15.58 -2.16
CA ALA A 33 -0.85 -15.91 -2.62
C ALA A 33 -1.94 -14.96 -2.05
N THR A 34 -1.60 -13.69 -1.79
CA THR A 34 -2.49 -12.70 -1.17
C THR A 34 -3.10 -11.69 -2.16
N GLU A 35 -2.93 -11.93 -3.48
CA GLU A 35 -3.27 -10.99 -4.56
C GLU A 35 -2.57 -9.61 -4.49
N VAL A 36 -1.57 -9.48 -3.61
CA VAL A 36 -0.66 -8.32 -3.60
C VAL A 36 0.49 -8.61 -4.53
N HIS A 37 0.77 -7.65 -5.41
CA HIS A 37 1.82 -7.76 -6.41
C HIS A 37 2.87 -6.65 -6.23
N TRP A 38 4.03 -6.83 -6.87
CA TRP A 38 5.08 -5.83 -6.92
C TRP A 38 5.27 -5.34 -8.36
N GLU A 39 5.17 -4.03 -8.55
CA GLU A 39 5.48 -3.36 -9.81
C GLU A 39 6.92 -2.84 -9.74
N ASN A 40 7.79 -3.32 -10.64
CA ASN A 40 9.21 -2.99 -10.60
C ASN A 40 9.48 -1.55 -11.02
N ASP A 41 8.79 -1.07 -12.06
CA ASP A 41 9.04 0.25 -12.64
C ASP A 41 8.58 1.37 -11.70
N LYS A 42 7.41 1.19 -11.08
CA LYS A 42 6.87 2.10 -10.04
C LYS A 42 7.48 1.88 -8.67
N ARG A 43 8.19 0.76 -8.46
CA ARG A 43 8.68 0.29 -7.15
C ARG A 43 7.59 0.31 -6.09
N SER A 44 6.43 -0.27 -6.41
CA SER A 44 5.25 -0.19 -5.57
C SER A 44 4.59 -1.54 -5.37
N LEU A 45 4.05 -1.77 -4.19
CA LEU A 45 3.05 -2.79 -3.96
C LEU A 45 1.73 -2.37 -4.60
N TYR A 46 0.99 -3.29 -5.21
CA TYR A 46 -0.30 -2.96 -5.78
C TYR A 46 -1.35 -4.05 -5.62
N SER A 47 -2.60 -3.61 -5.53
CA SER A 47 -3.80 -4.45 -5.50
C SER A 47 -4.38 -4.63 -6.91
N PRO A 48 -5.24 -5.64 -7.15
CA PRO A 48 -6.17 -5.57 -8.26
C PRO A 48 -7.10 -4.36 -8.10
N LYS A 49 -7.81 -4.01 -9.19
CA LYS A 49 -8.90 -3.04 -9.10
C LYS A 49 -9.96 -3.56 -8.12
N PRO A 50 -10.40 -2.76 -7.13
CA PRO A 50 -11.51 -3.09 -6.25
C PRO A 50 -12.71 -3.71 -6.97
N ARG A 51 -13.23 -4.80 -6.39
CA ARG A 51 -14.50 -5.43 -6.76
C ARG A 51 -15.41 -5.45 -5.55
N ASP A 52 -15.11 -6.32 -4.60
CA ASP A 52 -15.88 -6.47 -3.35
C ASP A 52 -15.26 -5.68 -2.18
N TRP A 53 -13.94 -5.51 -2.19
CA TRP A 53 -13.20 -4.75 -1.18
C TRP A 53 -13.05 -3.29 -1.58
N SER A 54 -13.18 -2.39 -0.59
CA SER A 54 -12.88 -0.98 -0.79
C SER A 54 -11.38 -0.74 -0.98
N TYR A 55 -11.00 0.48 -1.39
CA TYR A 55 -9.59 0.86 -1.42
C TYR A 55 -8.95 0.87 -0.03
N LEU A 56 -9.71 1.18 1.03
CA LEU A 56 -9.21 1.13 2.40
C LEU A 56 -8.89 -0.32 2.80
N ASP A 57 -9.77 -1.27 2.48
CA ASP A 57 -9.55 -2.69 2.74
C ASP A 57 -8.27 -3.18 2.04
N TRP A 58 -8.10 -2.83 0.77
CA TRP A 58 -6.89 -3.16 0.01
C TRP A 58 -5.64 -2.50 0.57
N PHE A 59 -5.72 -1.25 1.01
CA PHE A 59 -4.60 -0.57 1.67
C PHE A 59 -4.19 -1.36 2.92
N LEU A 60 -5.13 -1.61 3.84
CA LEU A 60 -4.85 -2.33 5.09
C LEU A 60 -4.32 -3.73 4.84
N HIS A 61 -4.85 -4.43 3.83
CA HIS A 61 -4.35 -5.72 3.41
C HIS A 61 -2.90 -5.65 2.90
N ILE A 62 -2.56 -4.68 2.06
CA ILE A 62 -1.17 -4.47 1.59
C ILE A 62 -0.22 -4.25 2.78
N ILE A 63 -0.60 -3.39 3.74
CA ILE A 63 0.21 -3.14 4.95
C ILE A 63 0.34 -4.43 5.78
N GLY A 64 -0.75 -5.18 5.94
CA GLY A 64 -0.77 -6.46 6.64
C GLY A 64 0.18 -7.48 6.02
N VAL A 65 0.11 -7.68 4.70
CA VAL A 65 0.98 -8.61 3.97
C VAL A 65 2.45 -8.19 4.06
N ALA A 66 2.76 -6.89 3.92
CA ALA A 66 4.12 -6.40 4.09
C ALA A 66 4.66 -6.69 5.50
N ARG A 67 3.81 -6.53 6.52
CA ARG A 67 4.16 -6.78 7.93
C ARG A 67 4.35 -8.27 8.22
N THR A 68 3.40 -9.12 7.84
CA THR A 68 3.40 -10.54 8.24
C THR A 68 4.31 -11.40 7.36
N GLU A 69 4.31 -11.16 6.05
CA GLU A 69 5.03 -12.01 5.09
C GLU A 69 6.43 -11.50 4.78
N CYS A 70 6.64 -10.18 4.90
CA CYS A 70 7.90 -9.52 4.55
C CYS A 70 8.59 -8.83 5.74
N LEU A 71 8.04 -8.97 6.96
CA LEU A 71 8.58 -8.38 8.20
C LEU A 71 8.88 -6.87 8.10
N THR A 72 8.12 -6.16 7.26
CA THR A 72 8.28 -4.73 6.97
C THR A 72 7.02 -3.97 7.37
N GLU A 73 7.16 -3.04 8.30
CA GLU A 73 6.10 -2.15 8.76
C GLU A 73 6.10 -0.87 7.93
N LEU A 74 5.10 -0.74 7.07
CA LEU A 74 4.92 0.40 6.19
C LEU A 74 4.10 1.49 6.88
N LYS A 75 4.61 2.72 6.91
CA LYS A 75 3.99 3.86 7.58
C LYS A 75 3.77 5.05 6.67
N VAL A 76 2.58 5.65 6.69
CA VAL A 76 2.35 6.97 6.10
C VAL A 76 2.91 8.07 7.01
N ASN A 77 3.26 9.23 6.44
CA ASN A 77 3.61 10.42 7.20
C ASN A 77 3.13 11.69 6.50
N GLY A 78 3.47 12.86 7.06
CA GLY A 78 3.09 14.16 6.50
C GLY A 78 3.62 14.46 5.09
N ASN A 79 4.63 13.71 4.64
CA ASN A 79 5.28 13.88 3.33
C ASN A 79 4.81 12.84 2.30
N THR A 80 3.95 11.88 2.67
CA THR A 80 3.37 10.92 1.74
C THR A 80 2.59 11.66 0.64
N GLU A 81 2.93 11.42 -0.62
CA GLU A 81 2.24 11.95 -1.78
C GLU A 81 0.96 11.14 -2.05
N TRP A 82 -0.13 11.83 -2.42
CA TRP A 82 -1.44 11.23 -2.66
C TRP A 82 -1.89 11.55 -4.07
N ILE A 83 -1.96 10.54 -4.95
CA ILE A 83 -2.30 10.72 -6.37
C ILE A 83 -3.63 10.03 -6.67
N ASN A 84 -4.61 10.80 -7.17
CA ASN A 84 -5.96 10.33 -7.43
C ASN A 84 -6.66 9.68 -6.21
N ILE A 85 -6.29 10.10 -5.00
CA ILE A 85 -6.92 9.69 -3.75
C ILE A 85 -7.83 10.81 -3.27
N THR A 86 -9.09 10.51 -2.96
CA THR A 86 -10.01 11.51 -2.42
C THR A 86 -9.62 11.90 -0.99
N THR A 87 -10.04 13.09 -0.55
CA THR A 87 -9.75 13.57 0.80
C THR A 87 -10.34 12.63 1.87
N GLU A 88 -11.52 12.06 1.61
CA GLU A 88 -12.17 11.10 2.51
C GLU A 88 -11.30 9.84 2.68
N LEU A 89 -10.88 9.20 1.59
CA LEU A 89 -10.05 7.99 1.64
C LEU A 89 -8.67 8.26 2.28
N LYS A 90 -8.06 9.42 1.99
CA LYS A 90 -6.82 9.83 2.66
C LYS A 90 -7.00 9.92 4.18
N ASN A 91 -8.09 10.52 4.64
CA ASN A 91 -8.39 10.66 6.06
C ASN A 91 -8.63 9.29 6.72
N GLU A 92 -9.37 8.39 6.05
CA GLU A 92 -9.59 7.02 6.50
C GLU A 92 -8.28 6.26 6.66
N ILE A 93 -7.40 6.29 5.64
CA ILE A 93 -6.09 5.64 5.67
C ILE A 93 -5.22 6.21 6.80
N THR A 94 -5.17 7.54 6.93
CA THR A 94 -4.34 8.21 7.95
C THR A 94 -4.82 7.85 9.35
N LYS A 95 -6.14 7.82 9.57
CA LYS A 95 -6.73 7.42 10.84
C LYS A 95 -6.42 5.95 11.14
N ALA A 96 -6.63 5.05 10.19
CA ALA A 96 -6.36 3.63 10.39
C ALA A 96 -4.88 3.34 10.71
N GLN A 97 -3.95 4.14 10.18
CA GLN A 97 -2.52 4.06 10.49
C GLN A 97 -2.14 4.58 11.88
N GLN A 98 -2.98 5.37 12.54
CA GLN A 98 -2.80 5.77 13.94
C GLN A 98 -3.24 4.68 14.92
N ASP A 99 -4.14 3.80 14.48
CA ASP A 99 -4.74 2.74 15.29
C ASP A 99 -4.00 1.37 15.18
N LEU A 100 -2.98 1.28 14.30
CA LEU A 100 -2.17 0.06 14.01
C LEU A 100 -0.91 -0.03 14.88
#